data_AF-A0A1Q6LB09-F1
#
_entry.id   AF-A0A1Q6LB09-F1
#
_cell.length_a   1.000
_cell.length_b   1.000
_cell.length_c   1.000
_cell.angle_alpha   90.00
_cell.angle_beta   90.00
_cell.angle_gamma   90.00
#
_symmetry.space_group_name_H-M   'P 1'
#
loop_
_entity.id
_entity.type
_entity.pdbx_description
1 polymer ?
#
loop_
_entity_poly.entity_id
_entity_poly.type
_entity_poly.pdbx_seq_one_letter_code
_entity_poly.pdbx_strand_id
1 'polypeptide(L)' 'MPKETFLKLPNEKKEKIIKAAQKEFERVPIEEVSIKNIVENAEIARGSFYQYFESKEDLLRFYIK' A
#
# COMPACT_ATOMS: atom_id res chain seq x y z
N MET A 1 9.97 3.82 -1.04
CA MET A 1 9.37 5.18 -1.04
C MET A 1 8.28 5.22 -2.10
N PRO A 2 7.23 6.06 -1.99
CA PRO A 2 6.17 6.08 -3.00
C PRO A 2 6.70 6.61 -4.35
N LYS A 3 6.18 6.06 -5.45
CA LYS A 3 6.39 6.58 -6.79
C LYS A 3 5.56 7.86 -7.00
N GLU A 4 5.97 8.69 -7.96
CA GLU A 4 5.30 9.96 -8.28
C GLU A 4 3.80 9.77 -8.61
N THR A 5 3.46 8.66 -9.27
CA THR A 5 2.10 8.21 -9.56
C THR A 5 1.22 8.10 -8.31
N PHE A 6 1.77 7.62 -7.18
CA PHE A 6 1.05 7.58 -5.90
C PHE A 6 0.82 8.99 -5.36
N LEU A 7 1.84 9.85 -5.43
CA LEU A 7 1.76 11.23 -4.93
C LEU A 7 0.73 12.08 -5.71
N LYS A 8 0.46 11.75 -6.96
CA LYS A 8 -0.55 12.40 -7.80
C LYS A 8 -1.98 11.84 -7.62
N LEU A 9 -2.17 10.79 -6.84
CA LEU A 9 -3.51 10.26 -6.58
C LEU A 9 -4.38 11.26 -5.81
N PRO A 10 -5.71 11.26 -6.06
CA PRO A 10 -6.66 11.91 -5.17
C PRO A 10 -6.50 11.42 -3.73
N ASN A 11 -6.68 12.32 -2.76
CA ASN A 11 -6.45 12.02 -1.35
C ASN A 11 -7.29 10.83 -0.85
N GLU A 12 -8.54 10.74 -1.28
CA GLU A 12 -9.42 9.61 -0.96
C GLU A 12 -8.81 8.26 -1.36
N LYS A 13 -8.21 8.19 -2.57
CA LYS A 13 -7.58 6.96 -3.05
C LYS A 13 -6.29 6.64 -2.30
N LYS A 14 -5.50 7.66 -1.93
CA LYS A 14 -4.33 7.47 -1.05
C LYS A 14 -4.76 6.91 0.30
N GLU A 15 -5.73 7.53 0.94
CA GLU A 15 -6.24 7.11 2.24
C GLU A 15 -6.72 5.66 2.23
N LYS A 16 -7.46 5.26 1.18
CA LYS A 16 -7.94 3.89 1.04
C LYS A 16 -6.80 2.86 1.00
N ILE A 17 -5.76 3.16 0.21
CA ILE A 17 -4.56 2.31 0.11
C ILE A 17 -3.82 2.25 1.45
N ILE A 18 -3.64 3.38 2.12
CA ILE A 18 -2.94 3.45 3.41
C ILE A 18 -3.72 2.73 4.51
N LYS A 19 -5.05 2.89 4.58
CA LYS A 19 -5.90 2.16 5.53
C LYS A 19 -5.83 0.64 5.32
N ALA A 20 -5.86 0.19 4.07
CA ALA A 20 -5.72 -1.23 3.74
C ALA A 20 -4.33 -1.77 4.10
N ALA A 21 -3.28 -0.98 3.85
CA ALA A 21 -1.90 -1.32 4.20
C ALA A 21 -1.72 -1.43 5.73
N GLN A 22 -2.20 -0.42 6.47
CA GLN A 22 -2.17 -0.40 7.93
C GLN A 22 -2.83 -1.65 8.52
N LYS A 23 -4.03 -1.98 8.06
CA LYS A 23 -4.75 -3.18 8.51
C LYS A 23 -3.95 -4.47 8.30
N GLU A 24 -3.22 -4.57 7.19
CA GLU A 24 -2.38 -5.74 6.92
C GLU A 24 -1.09 -5.74 7.75
N PHE A 25 -0.46 -4.59 7.96
CA PHE A 25 0.74 -4.45 8.79
C PHE A 25 0.47 -4.73 10.28
N GLU A 26 -0.72 -4.41 10.77
CA GLU A 26 -1.15 -4.73 12.14
C GLU A 26 -1.52 -6.21 12.30
N ARG A 27 -1.85 -6.90 11.19
CA ARG A 27 -2.33 -8.30 11.21
C ARG A 27 -1.19 -9.30 11.31
N VAL A 28 -0.05 -9.03 10.68
CA VAL A 28 1.06 -9.99 10.51
C VAL A 28 2.43 -9.29 10.47
N PRO A 29 3.53 -9.98 10.82
CA PRO A 29 4.89 -9.49 10.61
C PRO A 29 5.15 -9.13 9.13
N ILE A 30 6.12 -8.23 8.89
CA ILE A 30 6.41 -7.72 7.53
C ILE A 30 6.72 -8.84 6.53
N GLU A 31 7.35 -9.93 6.97
CA GLU A 31 7.67 -11.10 6.16
C GLU A 31 6.40 -11.76 5.58
N GLU A 32 5.31 -11.76 6.35
CA GLU A 32 4.04 -12.41 6.03
C GLU A 32 3.00 -11.46 5.38
N VAL A 33 3.27 -10.15 5.37
CA VAL A 33 2.40 -9.16 4.72
C VAL A 33 2.15 -9.52 3.26
N SER A 34 0.86 -9.56 2.90
CA SER A 34 0.37 -9.92 1.57
C SER A 34 -0.05 -8.70 0.77
N ILE A 35 0.67 -8.41 -0.33
CA ILE A 35 0.25 -7.38 -1.31
C ILE A 35 -1.16 -7.70 -1.85
N LYS A 36 -1.50 -8.98 -2.04
CA LYS A 36 -2.84 -9.40 -2.47
C LYS A 36 -3.92 -8.88 -1.51
N ASN A 37 -3.74 -9.09 -0.21
CA ASN A 37 -4.72 -8.66 0.79
C ASN A 37 -4.85 -7.13 0.82
N ILE A 38 -3.74 -6.41 0.69
CA ILE A 38 -3.73 -4.94 0.64
C ILE A 38 -4.55 -4.45 -0.56
N VAL A 39 -4.30 -4.98 -1.76
CA VAL A 39 -4.97 -4.50 -2.97
C VAL A 39 -6.44 -4.90 -3.02
N GLU A 40 -6.80 -6.07 -2.48
CA GLU A 40 -8.20 -6.50 -2.32
C GLU A 40 -8.95 -5.58 -1.35
N ASN A 41 -8.39 -5.31 -0.17
CA ASN A 41 -8.99 -4.40 0.81
C ASN A 41 -9.03 -2.93 0.34
N ALA A 42 -8.06 -2.52 -0.48
CA ALA A 42 -8.03 -1.19 -1.09
C ALA A 42 -8.90 -1.09 -2.35
N GLU A 43 -9.48 -2.20 -2.82
CA GLU A 43 -10.24 -2.32 -4.07
C GLU A 43 -9.47 -1.73 -5.28
N ILE A 44 -8.20 -2.11 -5.43
CA ILE A 44 -7.36 -1.78 -6.58
C ILE A 44 -6.80 -3.04 -7.25
N ALA A 45 -6.44 -2.94 -8.52
CA ALA A 45 -5.75 -4.04 -9.18
C ALA A 45 -4.34 -4.24 -8.61
N ARG A 46 -3.84 -5.48 -8.58
CA ARG A 46 -2.48 -5.78 -8.15
C ARG A 46 -1.40 -5.02 -8.94
N GLY A 47 -1.62 -4.81 -10.24
CA GLY A 47 -0.72 -3.99 -11.06
C GLY A 47 -0.62 -2.54 -10.60
N SER A 48 -1.71 -1.97 -10.07
CA SER A 48 -1.72 -0.61 -9.52
C SER A 48 -0.80 -0.47 -8.31
N PHE A 49 -0.67 -1.52 -7.47
CA PHE A 49 0.30 -1.50 -6.38
C PHE A 49 1.71 -1.22 -6.88
N TYR A 50 2.15 -1.95 -7.92
CA TYR A 50 3.50 -1.80 -8.46
C TYR A 50 3.70 -0.50 -9.25
N GLN A 51 2.60 0.14 -9.68
CA GLN A 51 2.65 1.52 -10.17
C GLN A 51 2.91 2.52 -9.05
N TYR A 52 2.55 2.23 -7.79
CA TYR A 52 2.63 3.15 -6.65
C TYR A 52 3.84 2.90 -5.73
N PHE A 53 4.22 1.65 -5.53
CA PHE A 53 5.29 1.21 -4.64
C PHE A 53 6.09 0.09 -5.31
N GLU A 54 7.39 -0.02 -5.03
CA GLU A 54 8.20 -1.13 -5.55
C GLU A 54 7.96 -2.41 -4.76
N SER A 55 7.73 -2.27 -3.45
CA SER A 55 7.54 -3.38 -2.54
C SER A 55 6.68 -3.01 -1.33
N LYS A 56 6.34 -4.00 -0.50
CA LYS A 56 5.62 -3.81 0.77
C LYS A 56 6.46 -3.08 1.82
N GLU A 57 7.78 -3.28 1.80
CA GLU A 57 8.74 -2.55 2.64
C GLU A 57 8.78 -1.07 2.25
N ASP A 58 8.65 -0.79 0.97
CA ASP A 58 8.61 0.57 0.43
C ASP A 58 7.38 1.35 0.88
N LEU A 59 6.24 0.66 0.94
CA LEU A 59 4.99 1.15 1.50
C LEU A 59 5.09 1.30 3.03
N LEU A 60 5.69 0.33 3.73
CA LEU A 60 5.89 0.42 5.18
C LEU A 60 6.78 1.61 5.57
N ARG A 61 7.89 1.82 4.85
CA ARG A 61 8.77 2.98 5.05
C ARG A 61 8.06 4.31 4.82
N PHE A 62 7.10 4.36 3.91
CA PHE A 62 6.26 5.54 3.70
C PHE A 62 5.25 5.73 4.82
N TYR A 63 4.69 4.64 5.35
CA TYR A 63 3.68 4.68 6.42
C TYR A 63 4.25 5.10 7.79
N ILE A 64 5.45 4.64 8.14
CA ILE A 64 6.07 4.91 9.46
C ILE A 64 6.69 6.33 9.54
N LYS A 65 6.85 7.01 8.41
CA LYS A 65 7.53 8.30 8.31
C LYS A 65 6.54 9.45 8.28
#